data_AF-A0A068S3H6-F1
#
_entry.id   AF-A0A068S3H6-F1
#
_cell.length_a   1.000
_cell.length_b   1.000
_cell.length_c   1.000
_cell.angle_alpha   90.00
_cell.angle_beta   90.00
_cell.angle_gamma   90.00
#
_symmetry.space_group_name_H-M   'P 1'
#
loop_
_entity.id
_entity.type
_entity.pdbx_description
1 polymer ?
#
loop_
_entity_poly.entity_id
_entity_poly.type
_entity_poly.pdbx_seq_one_letter_code
_entity_poly.pdbx_strand_id
1 'polypeptide(L)'
;MNLPGDMEDSSDKILFLNFNQDFSCVSVGTETGYRMYNCDPFGRCYSKSGRGASIVEMLFCTSLVALVGVADQEGFNSRQLQIINTKTIDYL
;
A
#
# COMPACT_ATOMS: atom_id res chain seq x y z
N MET A 1 -19.15 -0.43 1.98
CA MET A 1 -19.52 -1.79 1.53
C MET A 1 -18.22 -2.57 1.51
N ASN A 2 -18.00 -3.49 2.45
CA ASN A 2 -16.74 -4.24 2.52
C ASN A 2 -16.67 -5.22 1.34
N LEU A 3 -15.50 -5.31 0.71
CA LEU A 3 -15.30 -6.19 -0.43
C LEU A 3 -15.12 -7.63 0.07
N PRO A 4 -15.67 -8.63 -0.63
CA PRO A 4 -15.42 -10.03 -0.28
C PRO A 4 -13.91 -10.33 -0.37
N GLY A 5 -13.30 -10.62 0.79
CA GLY A 5 -11.84 -10.72 0.96
C GLY A 5 -11.31 -9.94 2.18
N ASP A 6 -12.14 -9.10 2.79
CA ASP A 6 -11.84 -8.47 4.09
C ASP A 6 -11.98 -9.48 5.24
N MET A 7 -11.02 -10.39 5.38
CA MET A 7 -10.70 -10.92 6.71
C MET A 7 -10.14 -9.74 7.52
N GLU A 8 -10.88 -9.29 8.55
CA GLU A 8 -10.31 -8.43 9.59
C GLU A 8 -9.21 -9.22 10.28
N ASP A 9 -7.98 -9.04 9.79
CA ASP A 9 -6.80 -9.59 10.43
C ASP A 9 -6.56 -8.84 11.74
N SER A 10 -6.45 -9.61 12.81
CA SER A 10 -6.17 -9.15 14.17
C SER A 10 -5.04 -8.11 14.18
N SER A 11 -5.34 -6.87 14.57
CA SER A 11 -4.34 -5.85 14.91
C SER A 11 -3.16 -5.73 13.91
N ASP A 12 -3.44 -5.64 12.61
CA ASP A 12 -2.44 -5.34 11.59
C ASP A 12 -1.86 -3.93 11.84
N LYS A 13 -0.64 -3.88 12.37
CA LYS A 13 -0.04 -2.62 12.84
C LYS A 13 0.26 -1.70 11.65
N ILE A 14 -0.30 -0.49 11.70
CA ILE A 14 0.00 0.57 10.74
C ILE A 14 1.43 1.06 10.97
N LEU A 15 2.22 1.05 9.91
CA LEU A 15 3.60 1.54 9.89
C LEU A 15 3.72 2.89 9.18
N PHE A 16 2.83 3.13 8.22
CA PHE A 16 2.86 4.31 7.37
C PHE A 16 1.45 4.76 7.01
N LEU A 17 1.24 6.08 6.97
CA LEU A 17 0.02 6.69 6.45
C LEU A 17 0.35 8.06 5.86
N ASN A 18 -0.06 8.32 4.62
CA ASN A 18 0.07 9.65 4.01
C ASN A 18 -1.06 9.91 3.00
N PHE A 19 -1.33 11.19 2.76
CA PHE A 19 -2.13 11.59 1.60
C PHE A 19 -1.25 11.62 0.35
N ASN A 20 -1.87 11.43 -0.81
CA ASN A 20 -1.24 11.82 -2.08
C ASN A 20 -1.21 13.36 -2.22
N GLN A 21 -0.53 13.87 -3.26
CA GLN A 21 -0.18 15.29 -3.40
C GLN A 21 -1.38 16.24 -3.52
N ASP A 22 -2.52 15.75 -4.00
CA ASP A 22 -3.77 16.49 -4.17
C ASP A 22 -4.85 16.10 -3.14
N PHE A 23 -4.48 15.32 -2.11
CA PHE A 23 -5.35 14.88 -1.01
C PHE A 23 -6.58 14.06 -1.44
N SER A 24 -6.62 13.56 -2.67
CA SER A 24 -7.73 12.75 -3.17
C SER A 24 -7.64 11.29 -2.73
N CYS A 25 -6.47 10.82 -2.30
CA CYS A 25 -6.22 9.45 -1.86
C CYS A 25 -5.35 9.39 -0.60
N VAL A 26 -5.48 8.28 0.14
CA VAL A 26 -4.65 7.92 1.28
C VAL A 26 -3.94 6.60 1.00
N SER A 27 -2.63 6.57 1.20
CA SER A 27 -1.83 5.35 1.23
C SER A 27 -1.59 4.90 2.66
N VAL A 28 -1.65 3.58 2.89
CA VAL A 28 -1.44 2.95 4.19
C VAL A 28 -0.47 1.80 4.03
N GLY A 29 0.61 1.79 4.79
CA GLY A 29 1.54 0.67 4.92
C GLY A 29 1.37 -0.03 6.27
N THR A 30 1.42 -1.35 6.28
CA THR A 30 1.32 -2.19 7.49
C THR A 30 2.43 -3.23 7.54
N GLU A 31 2.53 -3.98 8.64
CA GLU A 31 3.49 -5.08 8.78
C GLU A 31 3.22 -6.23 7.79
N THR A 32 1.97 -6.39 7.35
CA THR A 32 1.55 -7.49 6.47
C THR A 32 1.20 -7.06 5.05
N GLY A 33 1.20 -5.76 4.73
CA GLY A 33 0.83 -5.29 3.40
C GLY A 33 0.82 -3.78 3.23
N TYR A 34 0.15 -3.33 2.17
CA TYR A 34 -0.17 -1.94 1.93
C TYR A 34 -1.47 -1.78 1.16
N ARG A 35 -2.14 -0.65 1.36
CA ARG A 35 -3.49 -0.37 0.89
C ARG A 35 -3.57 1.09 0.42
N MET A 36 -4.43 1.36 -0.56
CA MET A 36 -4.74 2.72 -1.02
C MET A 36 -6.25 2.92 -1.00
N TYR A 37 -6.66 4.11 -0.60
CA TYR A 37 -8.05 4.49 -0.45
C TYR A 37 -8.30 5.79 -1.20
N ASN A 38 -9.39 5.86 -1.96
CA ASN A 38 -9.96 7.12 -2.40
C ASN A 38 -10.60 7.82 -1.20
N CYS A 39 -10.57 9.15 -1.18
CA CYS A 39 -11.22 9.94 -0.15
C CYS A 39 -12.70 10.20 -0.46
N ASP A 40 -13.05 10.37 -1.74
CA ASP A 40 -14.42 10.73 -2.16
C ASP A 40 -14.86 9.99 -3.45
N PRO A 41 -15.86 9.08 -3.37
CA PRO A 41 -16.38 8.50 -2.13
C PRO A 41 -15.29 7.66 -1.44
N PHE A 42 -15.31 7.65 -0.11
CA PHE A 42 -14.32 6.87 0.65
C PHE A 42 -14.41 5.38 0.31
N GLY A 43 -13.30 4.80 -0.12
CA GLY A 43 -13.26 3.40 -0.51
C GLY A 43 -11.87 2.92 -0.87
N ARG A 44 -11.58 1.66 -0.57
CA ARG A 44 -10.30 1.04 -0.92
C ARG A 44 -10.23 0.81 -2.43
N CYS A 45 -9.22 1.38 -3.08
CA CYS A 45 -8.99 1.25 -4.51
C CYS A 45 -7.87 0.25 -4.86
N TYR A 46 -6.97 -0.03 -3.92
CA TYR A 46 -5.91 -1.02 -4.09
C TYR A 46 -5.53 -1.68 -2.76
N SER A 47 -5.11 -2.95 -2.81
CA SER A 47 -4.57 -3.68 -1.66
C SER A 47 -3.58 -4.74 -2.12
N LYS A 48 -2.46 -4.87 -1.41
CA LYS A 48 -1.51 -5.98 -1.58
C LYS A 48 -1.10 -6.48 -0.20
N SER A 49 -1.26 -7.78 0.02
CA SER A 49 -0.83 -8.49 1.23
C SER A 49 0.45 -9.29 1.01
N GLY A 50 1.04 -9.78 2.09
CA GLY A 50 2.16 -10.71 2.12
C GLY A 50 3.55 -10.06 2.21
N ARG A 51 3.68 -8.77 1.90
CA ARG A 51 4.93 -8.00 2.06
C ARG A 51 4.61 -6.69 2.75
N GLY A 52 5.16 -6.49 3.95
CA GLY A 52 4.93 -5.28 4.74
C GLY A 52 5.61 -4.07 4.11
N ALA A 53 5.04 -2.88 4.30
CA ALA A 53 5.60 -1.64 3.77
C ALA A 53 5.74 -0.59 4.88
N SER A 54 6.96 -0.08 5.06
CA SER A 54 7.28 1.00 6.00
C SER A 54 7.11 2.39 5.38
N ILE A 55 7.11 2.49 4.05
CA ILE A 55 6.77 3.71 3.30
C ILE A 55 5.95 3.31 2.07
N VAL A 56 4.87 4.06 1.82
CA VAL A 56 3.99 3.88 0.66
C VAL A 56 3.65 5.25 0.08
N GLU A 57 4.42 5.73 -0.88
CA GLU A 57 4.22 7.05 -1.50
C GLU A 57 3.57 6.92 -2.88
N MET A 58 2.47 7.62 -3.08
CA MET A 58 1.72 7.65 -4.34
C MET A 58 2.24 8.78 -5.24
N LEU A 59 2.16 8.58 -6.56
CA LEU A 59 2.23 9.68 -7.52
C LEU A 59 0.81 10.06 -7.96
N PHE A 60 0.24 11.10 -7.34
CA PHE A 60 -1.15 11.54 -7.47
C PHE A 60 -2.12 10.36 -7.38
N CYS A 61 -2.99 10.20 -8.38
CA CYS A 61 -3.90 9.05 -8.55
C CYS A 61 -3.46 8.11 -9.67
N THR A 62 -2.15 7.99 -9.92
CA THR A 62 -1.61 7.04 -10.92
C THR A 62 -1.41 5.64 -10.31
N SER A 63 -1.04 4.66 -11.15
CA SER A 63 -0.64 3.33 -10.67
C SER A 63 0.83 3.23 -10.25
N LEU A 64 1.59 4.33 -10.32
CA LEU A 64 2.99 4.36 -9.92
C LEU A 64 3.13 4.62 -8.42
N VAL A 65 3.87 3.76 -7.74
CA VAL A 65 3.99 3.80 -6.27
C VAL A 65 5.44 3.55 -5.86
N ALA A 66 5.93 4.37 -4.92
CA ALA A 66 7.21 4.22 -4.27
C ALA A 66 7.03 3.46 -2.94
N LEU A 67 7.73 2.33 -2.80
CA LEU A 67 7.61 1.45 -1.65
C LEU A 67 8.96 1.22 -0.97
N VAL A 68 8.95 1.18 0.36
CA VAL A 68 10.08 0.71 1.17
C VAL A 68 9.62 -0.40 2.09
N GLY A 69 10.41 -1.47 2.18
CA GLY A 69 10.05 -2.65 2.97
C GLY A 69 10.20 -2.46 4.46
N VAL A 70 9.70 -3.43 5.21
CA VAL A 70 9.94 -3.52 6.66
C VAL A 70 11.33 -4.09 6.89
N ALA A 71 11.97 -3.77 8.02
CA ALA A 71 13.23 -4.41 8.38
C ALA A 71 13.07 -5.94 8.44
N ASP A 72 14.14 -6.67 8.14
CA ASP A 72 14.26 -8.12 8.32
C ASP A 72 13.30 -9.01 7.47
N GLN A 73 12.67 -8.45 6.43
CA GLN A 73 12.00 -9.25 5.38
C GLN A 73 12.95 -9.54 4.21
N GLU A 74 13.11 -10.82 3.85
CA GLU A 74 13.95 -11.25 2.72
C GLU A 74 13.40 -10.69 1.39
N GLY A 75 14.29 -10.10 0.58
CA GLY A 75 13.92 -9.54 -0.73
C GLY A 75 13.10 -8.23 -0.70
N PHE A 76 12.78 -7.69 0.49
CA PHE A 76 12.17 -6.38 0.64
C PHE A 76 12.46 -5.76 2.01
N ASN A 77 13.50 -4.96 2.10
CA ASN A 77 13.90 -4.39 3.38
C ASN A 77 13.87 -2.86 3.40
N SER A 78 14.07 -2.30 4.58
CA SER A 78 14.05 -0.85 4.85
C SER A 78 15.13 -0.03 4.14
N ARG A 79 16.07 -0.67 3.43
CA ARG A 79 17.18 -0.02 2.73
C ARG A 79 16.99 -0.01 1.21
N GLN A 80 15.87 -0.54 0.72
CA GLN A 80 15.59 -0.63 -0.71
C GLN A 80 14.29 0.09 -1.04
N LEU A 81 14.39 1.08 -1.92
CA LEU A 81 13.24 1.73 -2.55
C LEU A 81 12.86 0.95 -3.82
N GLN A 82 11.60 0.54 -3.91
CA GLN A 82 11.03 -0.08 -5.12
C GLN A 82 10.01 0.86 -5.75
N ILE A 83 10.14 1.08 -7.05
CA ILE A 83 9.11 1.78 -7.84
C ILE A 83 8.31 0.70 -8.56
N ILE A 84 7.02 0.62 -8.28
CA ILE A 84 6.12 -0.37 -8.87
C ILE A 84 4.99 0.27 -9.64
N ASN A 85 4.48 -0.45 -10.65
CA ASN A 85 3.22 -0.14 -11.30
C ASN A 85 2.15 -1.13 -10.83
N THR A 86 1.16 -0.66 -10.08
CA THR A 86 0.11 -1.50 -9.48
C THR A 86 -0.84 -2.14 -10.49
N LYS A 87 -0.82 -1.71 -11.76
CA LYS A 87 -1.65 -2.28 -12.85
C LYS A 87 -0.92 -3.28 -13.74
N THR A 88 0.40 -3.39 -13.66
CA THR A 88 1.20 -4.22 -14.61
C THR A 88 1.67 -5.55 -14.01
N ILE A 89 1.37 -5.81 -12.74
CA ILE A 89 1.84 -7.01 -12.02
C ILE A 89 1.09 -8.31 -12.45
N ASP A 90 0.12 -8.24 -13.36
CA ASP A 90 -0.69 -9.40 -13.78
C ASP A 90 -0.06 -10.29 -14.90
N TYR A 91 1.23 -10.13 -15.25
CA TYR A 91 1.84 -10.88 -16.37
C TYR A 91 3.18 -11.60 -16.07
N LEU A 92 3.58 -11.76 -14.81
CA LEU A 92 4.78 -12.54 -14.44
C LEU A 92 4.48 -13.50 -13.28
#